data_AF-A0A7S2TZ21-F1
#
_entry.id   AF-A0A7S2TZ21-F1
#
_cell.length_a   1.000
_cell.length_b   1.000
_cell.length_c   1.000
_cell.angle_alpha   90.00
_cell.angle_beta   90.00
_cell.angle_gamma   90.00
#
_symmetry.space_group_name_H-M   'P 1'
#
loop_
_entity.id
_entity.type
_entity.pdbx_description
1 polymer ?
#
loop_
_entity_poly.entity_id
_entity_poly.type
_entity_poly.pdbx_seq_one_letter_code
_entity_poly.pdbx_strand_id
1 'polypeptide(L)'
;EIHASIGSRMLRAGGRRLAVQVWGANTDVGKTVVSGLLLHAAAPEASRLAYLKPVQTGSPAQHDARSLEGHLEQRFRREKNLHVRFRTLVEYNAPLSPDLAAELEAAVPPSDAHVCET
;
A
#
# COMPACT_ATOMS: atom_id res chain seq x y z
N GLU A 1 -8.31 11.56 12.07
CA GLU A 1 -7.71 12.40 11.03
C GLU A 1 -6.76 11.55 10.17
N ILE A 2 -6.71 11.81 8.86
CA ILE A 2 -5.80 11.16 7.90
C ILE A 2 -4.76 12.19 7.49
N HIS A 3 -3.48 11.88 7.64
CA HIS A 3 -2.39 12.74 7.18
C HIS A 3 -1.61 12.02 6.08
N ALA A 4 -1.55 12.62 4.89
CA ALA A 4 -0.65 12.19 3.84
C ALA A 4 0.53 13.16 3.81
N SER A 5 1.75 12.65 4.02
CA SER A 5 2.96 13.44 3.81
C SER A 5 3.42 13.24 2.37
N ILE A 6 3.42 14.31 1.60
CA ILE A 6 3.93 14.35 0.23
C ILE A 6 5.29 15.05 0.30
N GLY A 7 6.36 14.30 0.02
CA GLY A 7 7.65 14.91 -0.27
C GLY A 7 7.56 15.69 -1.59
N SER A 8 7.23 16.98 -1.53
CA SER A 8 7.04 17.81 -2.72
C SER A 8 8.38 18.28 -3.28
N ARG A 9 8.84 17.63 -4.36
CA ARG A 9 9.70 18.27 -5.36
C ARG A 9 9.04 18.13 -6.72
N MET A 10 8.60 19.27 -7.24
CA MET A 10 7.98 19.54 -8.54
C MET A 10 8.18 18.44 -9.60
N LEU A 11 7.07 17.87 -10.08
CA LEU A 11 7.02 16.93 -11.20
C LEU A 11 7.45 17.68 -12.47
N ARG A 12 8.69 17.46 -12.92
CA ARG A 12 9.12 17.72 -14.29
C ARG A 12 9.55 16.40 -14.91
N ALA A 13 9.18 16.24 -16.19
CA ALA A 13 9.56 15.14 -17.06
C ALA A 13 11.06 14.80 -16.89
N GLY A 14 11.34 13.67 -16.22
CA GLY A 14 12.71 13.30 -15.84
C GLY A 14 12.76 12.34 -14.65
N GLY A 15 12.43 11.06 -14.88
CA GLY A 15 12.96 9.90 -14.14
C GLY A 15 12.70 9.74 -12.63
N ARG A 16 12.09 10.69 -11.91
CA ARG A 16 11.87 10.59 -10.46
C ARG A 16 10.51 9.94 -10.15
N ARG A 17 10.52 8.89 -9.34
CA ARG A 17 9.30 8.26 -8.80
C ARG A 17 8.75 9.11 -7.65
N LEU A 18 7.45 9.38 -7.65
CA LEU A 18 6.75 9.95 -6.50
C LEU A 18 6.40 8.83 -5.51
N ALA A 19 6.76 9.02 -4.25
CA ALA A 19 6.35 8.14 -3.15
C ALA A 19 5.51 8.94 -2.17
N VAL A 20 4.35 8.40 -1.80
CA VAL A 20 3.42 9.02 -0.84
C VAL A 20 3.21 8.04 0.31
N GLN A 21 3.44 8.50 1.54
CA GLN A 21 3.15 7.71 2.73
C GLN A 21 1.83 8.16 3.34
N VAL A 22 0.92 7.20 3.53
CA VAL A 22 -0.41 7.43 4.08
C VAL A 22 -0.40 7.05 5.56
N TRP A 23 -0.61 8.05 6.43
CA TRP A 23 -0.74 7.87 7.87
C TRP A 23 -2.21 8.03 8.29
N GLY A 24 -2.58 7.42 9.41
CA GLY A 24 -3.90 7.64 10.01
C GLY A 24 -3.84 7.54 11.52
N ALA A 25 -4.69 8.32 12.18
CA ALA A 25 -4.71 8.42 13.63
C ALA A 25 -5.06 7.10 14.34
N ASN A 26 -5.83 6.23 13.69
CA ASN A 26 -6.28 4.94 14.22
C ASN A 26 -6.44 3.89 13.10
N THR A 27 -6.81 2.67 13.46
CA THR A 27 -7.41 1.68 12.54
C THR A 27 -8.77 2.16 12.02
N ASP A 28 -9.24 1.58 10.92
CA ASP A 28 -10.56 1.86 10.30
C ASP A 28 -10.88 3.33 9.92
N VAL A 29 -9.88 4.23 9.94
CA VAL A 29 -10.06 5.63 9.51
C VAL A 29 -10.08 5.83 7.99
N GLY A 30 -10.12 4.76 7.18
CA GLY A 30 -10.16 4.87 5.71
C GLY A 30 -8.81 5.00 4.99
N LYS A 31 -7.69 4.62 5.63
CA LYS A 31 -6.34 4.67 5.00
C LYS A 31 -6.27 3.92 3.66
N THR A 32 -6.88 2.74 3.59
CA THR A 32 -6.90 1.89 2.38
C THR A 32 -7.70 2.56 1.26
N VAL A 33 -8.86 3.14 1.59
CA VAL A 33 -9.70 3.89 0.64
C VAL A 33 -8.94 5.08 0.06
N VAL A 34 -8.29 5.89 0.90
CA VAL A 34 -7.47 7.03 0.45
C VAL A 34 -6.33 6.57 -0.46
N SER A 35 -5.67 5.46 -0.13
CA SER A 35 -4.62 4.89 -0.97
C SER A 35 -5.16 4.49 -2.36
N GLY A 36 -6.35 3.88 -2.41
CA GLY A 36 -7.03 3.57 -3.66
C GLY A 36 -7.38 4.80 -4.49
N LEU A 37 -7.86 5.87 -3.85
CA LEU A 37 -8.16 7.15 -4.51
C LEU A 37 -6.91 7.81 -5.08
N LEU A 38 -5.79 7.77 -4.37
CA LEU A 38 -4.50 8.29 -4.86
C LEU A 38 -4.04 7.53 -6.11
N LEU A 39 -4.12 6.19 -6.10
CA LEU A 39 -3.79 5.37 -7.27
C LEU A 39 -4.73 5.68 -8.44
N HIS A 40 -6.03 5.82 -8.17
CA HIS A 40 -7.02 6.15 -9.19
C HIS A 40 -6.74 7.50 -9.84
N ALA A 41 -6.44 8.53 -9.03
CA ALA A 41 -6.16 9.87 -9.52
C ALA A 41 -4.85 9.94 -10.32
N ALA A 42 -3.84 9.15 -9.95
CA ALA A 42 -2.55 9.13 -10.63
C ALA A 42 -2.57 8.30 -11.95
N ALA A 43 -3.54 7.40 -12.12
CA ALA A 43 -3.61 6.48 -13.25
C ALA A 43 -3.55 7.13 -14.65
N PRO A 44 -4.23 8.26 -14.93
CA PRO A 44 -4.19 8.89 -16.25
C PRO A 44 -2.82 9.49 -16.61
N GLU A 45 -1.98 9.81 -15.62
CA GLU A 45 -0.71 10.51 -15.79
C GLU A 45 0.51 9.59 -15.62
N ALA A 46 0.29 8.34 -15.23
CA ALA A 46 1.35 7.39 -14.91
C ALA A 46 1.40 6.21 -15.90
N SER A 47 2.61 5.77 -16.26
CA SER A 47 2.82 4.48 -16.92
C SER A 47 3.05 3.34 -15.92
N ARG A 48 3.39 3.68 -14.67
CA ARG A 48 3.67 2.73 -13.58
C ARG A 48 3.15 3.27 -12.25
N LEU A 49 2.40 2.45 -11.54
CA LEU A 49 1.95 2.70 -10.17
C LEU A 49 2.26 1.51 -9.27
N ALA A 50 2.42 1.78 -7.98
CA ALA A 50 2.62 0.74 -6.98
C ALA A 50 1.88 1.10 -5.69
N TYR A 51 1.21 0.10 -5.11
CA TYR A 51 0.74 0.10 -3.75
C TYR A 51 1.60 -0.87 -2.93
N LEU A 52 2.09 -0.39 -1.79
CA LEU A 52 2.88 -1.18 -0.86
C LEU A 52 2.28 -1.10 0.53
N LYS A 53 1.98 -2.27 1.10
CA LYS A 53 1.66 -2.44 2.51
C LYS A 53 2.82 -3.19 3.18
N PRO A 54 3.65 -2.55 4.01
CA PRO A 54 4.79 -3.24 4.61
C PRO A 54 4.36 -4.45 5.46
N VAL A 55 3.38 -4.26 6.33
CA VAL A 55 2.87 -5.30 7.22
C VAL A 55 1.35 -5.34 7.19
N GLN A 56 0.78 -6.52 7.01
CA GLN A 56 -0.65 -6.81 7.06
C GLN A 56 -0.92 -7.86 8.13
N THR A 57 -1.94 -7.63 8.94
CA THR A 57 -2.45 -8.60 9.92
C THR A 57 -3.91 -8.93 9.62
N GLY A 58 -4.40 -10.07 10.11
CA GLY A 58 -5.79 -10.50 9.91
C GLY A 58 -6.04 -11.31 8.64
N SER A 59 -7.33 -11.61 8.40
CA SER A 59 -7.78 -12.56 7.38
C SER A 59 -7.29 -12.22 5.96
N PRO A 60 -6.77 -13.19 5.18
CA PRO A 60 -6.37 -13.02 3.78
C PRO A 60 -7.47 -12.44 2.87
N ALA A 61 -8.74 -12.65 3.22
CA ALA A 61 -9.87 -12.10 2.47
C ALA A 61 -9.97 -10.56 2.59
N GLN A 62 -9.36 -9.97 3.62
CA GLN A 62 -9.43 -8.56 3.97
C GLN A 62 -8.09 -7.82 3.77
N HIS A 63 -7.13 -8.45 3.09
CA HIS A 63 -5.82 -7.85 2.85
C HIS A 63 -5.93 -6.63 1.94
N ASP A 64 -5.37 -5.51 2.38
CA ASP A 64 -5.52 -4.20 1.73
C ASP A 64 -5.12 -4.24 0.24
N ALA A 65 -3.96 -4.86 -0.06
CA ALA A 65 -3.41 -4.95 -1.41
C ALA A 65 -4.35 -5.72 -2.36
N ARG A 66 -4.87 -6.86 -1.91
CA ARG A 66 -5.79 -7.70 -2.68
C ARG A 66 -7.15 -7.02 -2.85
N SER A 67 -7.65 -6.37 -1.81
CA SER A 67 -8.89 -5.59 -1.88
C SER A 67 -8.74 -4.46 -2.90
N LEU A 68 -7.67 -3.67 -2.84
CA LEU A 68 -7.45 -2.58 -3.79
C LEU A 68 -7.27 -3.07 -5.23
N GLU A 69 -6.52 -4.17 -5.42
CA GLU A 69 -6.36 -4.78 -6.73
C GLU A 69 -7.72 -5.14 -7.35
N GLY A 70 -8.58 -5.86 -6.61
CA GLY A 70 -9.92 -6.23 -7.07
C GLY A 70 -10.83 -5.03 -7.37
N HIS A 71 -10.80 -3.98 -6.54
CA HIS A 71 -11.63 -2.78 -6.76
C HIS A 71 -11.16 -1.93 -7.95
N LEU A 72 -9.85 -1.90 -8.23
CA LEU A 72 -9.28 -1.02 -9.25
C LEU A 72 -9.04 -1.74 -10.58
N GLU A 73 -9.08 -3.08 -10.62
CA GLU A 73 -8.81 -3.89 -11.80
C GLU A 73 -9.63 -3.44 -13.02
N GLN A 74 -10.95 -3.34 -12.87
CA GLN A 74 -11.87 -2.93 -13.93
C GLN A 74 -11.53 -1.56 -14.52
N ARG A 75 -11.09 -0.62 -13.67
CA ARG A 75 -10.69 0.72 -14.10
C ARG A 75 -9.35 0.69 -14.83
N PHE A 76 -8.35 0.02 -14.26
CA PHE A 76 -6.99 0.00 -14.81
C PHE A 76 -6.88 -0.81 -16.10
N ARG A 77 -7.75 -1.79 -16.34
CA ARG A 77 -7.87 -2.46 -17.66
C ARG A 77 -8.16 -1.49 -18.82
N ARG A 78 -8.75 -0.33 -18.55
CA ARG A 78 -9.02 0.70 -19.58
C ARG A 78 -7.76 1.50 -19.94
N GLU A 79 -6.77 1.53 -19.06
CA GLU A 79 -5.52 2.27 -19.22
C GLU A 79 -4.44 1.36 -19.84
N LYS A 80 -4.47 1.21 -21.18
CA LYS A 80 -3.67 0.20 -21.93
C LYS A 80 -2.16 0.20 -21.65
N ASN A 81 -1.59 1.32 -21.22
CA ASN A 81 -0.16 1.49 -20.97
C ASN A 81 0.21 1.56 -19.48
N LEU A 82 -0.76 1.37 -18.58
CA LEU A 82 -0.55 1.47 -17.14
C LEU A 82 -0.20 0.10 -16.55
N HIS A 83 0.96 0.03 -15.88
CA HIS A 83 1.34 -1.13 -15.09
C HIS A 83 1.16 -0.82 -13.61
N VAL A 84 0.32 -1.57 -12.91
CA VAL A 84 0.10 -1.40 -11.48
C VAL A 84 0.58 -2.62 -10.72
N ARG A 85 1.26 -2.41 -9.60
CA ARG A 85 1.64 -3.48 -8.67
C ARG A 85 1.00 -3.25 -7.31
N PHE A 86 0.45 -4.30 -6.73
CA PHE A 86 -0.02 -4.32 -5.35
C PHE A 86 0.83 -5.34 -4.59
N ARG A 87 1.48 -4.92 -3.50
CA ARG A 87 2.29 -5.84 -2.69
C ARG A 87 2.08 -5.62 -1.21
N THR A 88 2.09 -6.75 -0.50
CA THR A 88 2.36 -6.81 0.93
C THR A 88 3.76 -7.41 1.12
N LEU A 89 4.56 -6.92 2.08
CA LEU A 89 5.88 -7.52 2.36
C LEU A 89 5.78 -8.63 3.40
N VAL A 90 5.06 -8.38 4.49
CA VAL A 90 4.85 -9.33 5.59
C VAL A 90 3.37 -9.46 5.90
N GLU A 91 2.91 -10.70 6.00
CA GLU A 91 1.52 -11.06 6.26
C GLU A 91 1.44 -11.97 7.48
N TYR A 92 0.52 -11.63 8.39
CA TYR A 92 0.12 -12.45 9.52
C TYR A 92 -1.40 -12.69 9.44
N ASN A 93 -1.85 -13.87 9.87
CA ASN A 93 -3.26 -14.25 9.85
C ASN A 93 -4.02 -13.76 11.09
N ALA A 94 -3.33 -13.60 12.21
CA ALA A 94 -3.90 -13.14 13.47
C ALA A 94 -4.36 -11.68 13.34
N PRO A 95 -5.62 -11.34 13.68
CA PRO A 95 -6.15 -9.97 13.61
C PRO A 95 -5.71 -9.12 14.81
N LEU A 96 -4.41 -9.12 15.09
CA LEU A 96 -3.77 -8.40 16.19
C LEU A 96 -2.82 -7.33 15.64
N SER A 97 -2.15 -6.58 16.52
CA SER A 97 -1.01 -5.76 16.12
C SER A 97 0.11 -6.66 15.56
N PRO A 98 0.99 -6.15 14.67
CA PRO A 98 2.09 -6.94 14.10
C PRO A 98 2.92 -7.71 15.12
N ASP A 99 3.30 -7.10 16.23
CA ASP A 99 4.15 -7.73 17.24
C ASP A 99 3.45 -8.91 17.91
N LEU A 100 2.18 -8.73 18.30
CA LEU A 100 1.37 -9.77 18.92
C LEU A 100 1.01 -10.88 17.92
N ALA A 101 0.81 -10.53 16.65
CA ALA A 101 0.54 -11.48 15.59
C ALA A 101 1.78 -12.36 15.32
N ALA A 102 2.97 -11.75 15.26
CA ALA A 102 4.23 -12.46 15.10
C ALA A 102 4.50 -13.40 16.29
N GLU A 103 4.26 -12.94 17.53
CA GLU A 103 4.38 -13.77 18.73
C GLU A 103 3.40 -14.95 18.71
N LEU A 104 2.12 -14.70 18.42
CA LEU A 104 1.09 -15.73 18.38
C LEU A 104 1.36 -16.78 17.30
N GLU A 105 1.91 -16.36 16.17
CA GLU A 105 2.24 -17.24 15.05
C GLU A 105 3.64 -17.86 15.16
N ALA A 106 4.37 -17.60 16.26
CA ALA A 106 5.76 -17.99 16.46
C ALA A 106 6.67 -17.61 15.26
N ALA A 107 6.36 -16.48 14.61
CA ALA A 107 7.08 -15.96 13.47
C ALA A 107 8.21 -15.03 13.92
N VAL A 108 9.32 -15.04 13.19
CA VAL A 108 10.40 -14.05 13.38
C VAL A 108 9.99 -12.77 12.64
N PRO A 109 9.70 -11.65 13.33
CA PRO A 109 9.38 -10.40 12.65
C PRO A 109 10.59 -9.91 11.84
N PRO A 110 10.36 -9.27 10.68
CA PRO A 110 11.45 -8.69 9.92
C PRO A 110 12.16 -7.60 10.74
N SER A 111 13.45 -7.40 10.51
CA SER A 111 14.12 -6.20 11.03
C SER A 111 13.65 -4.94 10.28
N ASP A 112 13.73 -3.79 10.93
CA ASP A 112 13.42 -2.50 10.28
C ASP A 112 14.24 -2.29 9.01
N ALA A 113 15.52 -2.65 9.03
CA ALA A 113 16.40 -2.60 7.86
C ALA A 113 15.87 -3.47 6.71
N HIS A 114 15.43 -4.69 7.02
CA HIS A 114 14.84 -5.58 6.01
C HIS A 114 13.59 -4.97 5.37
N VAL A 115 12.72 -4.34 6.17
CA VAL A 115 11.51 -3.67 5.64
C VAL A 115 11.86 -2.46 4.74
N CYS A 116 12.93 -1.74 5.04
CA CYS A 116 13.36 -0.57 4.26
C CYS A 116 14.12 -0.91 2.97
N GLU A 117 14.77 -2.08 2.90
CA GLU A 117 15.63 -2.48 1.79
C GLU A 117 14.93 -3.30 0.69
N THR A 118 13.68 -3.72 0.92
CA THR A 118 12.88 -4.59 0.02
C THR A 118 12.06 -3.80 -1.01
#